data_AF-A0A843E5I3-F1
#
_entry.id   AF-A0A843E5I3-F1
#
_cell.length_a   1.000
_cell.length_b   1.000
_cell.length_c   1.000
_cell.angle_alpha   90.00
_cell.angle_beta   90.00
_cell.angle_gamma   90.00
#
_symmetry.space_group_name_H-M   'P 1'
#
loop_
_entity.id
_entity.type
_entity.pdbx_description
1 polymer ?
#
loop_
_entity_poly.entity_id
_entity_poly.type
_entity_poly.pdbx_seq_one_letter_code
_entity_poly.pdbx_strand_id
1 'polypeptide(L)' 'MAAEMAYIGAGIAIGLTGLASGIAEKDVGAAAVGAITEDVSLFGKAMVLMVLPETIVIFGLVIA' A
#
# COMPACT_ATOMS: atom_id res chain seq x y z
N MET A 1 17.64 8.44 25.61
CA MET A 1 17.49 9.44 24.53
C MET A 1 17.51 8.84 23.11
N ALA A 2 18.43 7.94 22.75
CA ALA A 2 18.48 7.38 21.39
C ALA A 2 17.31 6.42 21.06
N ALA A 3 16.84 5.65 22.04
CA ALA A 3 15.74 4.70 21.86
C ALA A 3 14.37 5.39 21.71
N GLU A 4 14.14 6.49 22.44
CA GLU A 4 12.90 7.27 22.35
C GLU A 4 12.73 7.90 20.96
N MET A 5 13.82 8.45 20.40
CA MET A 5 13.83 8.97 19.02
C MET A 5 13.61 7.87 17.97
N ALA A 6 14.12 6.66 18.21
CA ALA A 6 13.91 5.53 17.32
C ALA A 6 12.41 5.14 17.24
N TYR A 7 11.69 5.14 18.37
CA TYR A 7 10.24 4.85 18.36
C TYR A 7 9.41 5.90 17.63
N ILE A 8 9.78 7.18 17.74
CA ILE A 8 9.14 8.25 16.96
C ILE A 8 9.42 8.05 15.47
N GLY A 9 10.67 7.72 15.11
CA GLY A 9 11.06 7.40 13.74
C GLY A 9 10.28 6.23 13.15
N ALA A 10 10.12 5.15 13.92
CA ALA A 10 9.34 3.98 13.55
C ALA A 10 7.86 4.33 13.29
N GLY A 11 7.24 5.11 14.18
CA GLY A 11 5.86 5.59 13.99
C GLY A 11 5.68 6.45 12.74
N ILE A 12 6.65 7.32 12.44
CA ILE A 12 6.64 8.14 11.21
C ILE A 12 6.81 7.25 9.98
N ALA A 13 7.75 6.29 10.01
CA ALA A 13 8.01 5.39 8.89
C ALA A 13 6.74 4.64 8.50
N ILE A 14 6.12 3.90 9.43
CA ILE A 14 4.92 3.12 9.13
C ILE A 14 3.71 4.00 8.84
N GLY A 15 3.55 5.12 9.54
CA GLY A 15 2.44 6.04 9.35
C GLY A 15 2.42 6.66 7.95
N LEU A 16 3.56 7.19 7.50
CA LEU A 16 3.65 7.81 6.18
C LEU A 16 3.56 6.80 5.04
N THR A 17 4.18 5.63 5.17
CA THR A 17 4.06 4.58 4.14
C THR A 17 2.65 3.99 4.08
N GLY A 18 1.96 3.88 5.22
CA GLY A 18 0.56 3.43 5.27
C GLY A 18 -0.37 4.40 4.54
N LEU A 19 -0.19 5.71 4.78
CA LEU A 19 -0.92 6.74 4.04
C LEU A 19 -0.62 6.71 2.54
N ALA A 20 0.65 6.53 2.17
CA ALA A 20 1.05 6.42 0.76
C ALA A 20 0.46 5.18 0.08
N SER A 21 0.42 4.03 0.76
CA SER A 21 -0.22 2.79 0.26
C SER A 21 -1.68 3.05 -0.05
N GLY A 22 -2.44 3.60 0.90
CA GLY A 22 -3.87 3.87 0.70
C GLY A 22 -4.16 4.88 -0.42
N ILE A 23 -3.30 5.89 -0.62
CA ILE A 23 -3.43 6.83 -1.75
C ILE A 23 -3.25 6.10 -3.09
N ALA A 24 -2.26 5.20 -3.19
CA ALA A 24 -2.02 4.41 -4.39
C ALA A 24 -3.14 3.39 -4.62
N GLU A 25 -3.59 2.69 -3.57
CA GLU A 25 -4.71 1.74 -3.62
C GLU A 25 -6.01 2.40 -4.10
N LYS A 26 -6.28 3.65 -3.71
CA LYS A 26 -7.49 4.39 -4.16
C LYS A 26 -7.57 4.46 -5.69
N ASP A 27 -6.46 4.77 -6.36
CA ASP A 27 -6.44 4.89 -7.82
C ASP A 27 -6.38 3.50 -8.50
N VAL A 28 -5.56 2.58 -7.98
CA VAL A 28 -5.42 1.22 -8.54
C VAL A 28 -6.70 0.41 -8.37
N GLY A 29 -7.34 0.48 -7.21
CA GLY A 29 -8.58 -0.22 -6.91
C GLY A 29 -9.75 0.24 -7.78
N ALA A 30 -9.88 1.56 -8.00
CA ALA A 30 -10.89 2.10 -8.90
C ALA A 30 -10.70 1.58 -10.34
N ALA A 31 -9.46 1.57 -10.84
CA ALA A 31 -9.14 1.03 -12.16
C ALA A 31 -9.37 -0.49 -12.25
N ALA A 32 -8.99 -1.24 -11.21
CA ALA A 32 -9.18 -2.69 -11.12
C ALA A 32 -10.66 -3.08 -11.20
N VAL A 33 -11.52 -2.42 -10.41
CA VAL A 33 -12.97 -2.67 -10.43
C VAL A 33 -13.59 -2.32 -11.79
N GLY A 34 -13.17 -1.22 -12.40
CA GLY A 34 -13.59 -0.85 -13.76
C GLY A 34 -13.25 -1.95 -14.78
N ALA A 35 -11.99 -2.38 -14.80
CA ALA A 35 -11.52 -3.42 -15.72
C ALA A 35 -12.22 -4.78 -15.51
N ILE A 36 -12.46 -5.18 -14.26
CA ILE A 36 -13.19 -6.43 -13.94
C ILE A 36 -14.65 -6.36 -14.41
N THR A 37 -15.26 -5.17 -14.34
CA THR A 37 -16.63 -4.95 -14.80
C THR A 37 -16.75 -5.07 -16.33
N GLU A 38 -15.72 -4.63 -17.06
CA GLU A 38 -15.64 -4.79 -18.52
C GLU A 38 -15.32 -6.24 -18.93
N ASP A 39 -14.39 -6.90 -18.23
CA ASP A 39 -14.01 -8.29 -18.49
C ASP A 39 -13.62 -9.02 -17.18
N VAL A 40 -14.49 -9.95 -16.76
CA VAL A 40 -14.31 -10.74 -15.53
C VAL A 40 -13.04 -11.61 -15.57
N SER A 41 -12.54 -11.97 -16.76
CA SER A 41 -11.29 -12.74 -16.88
C SER A 41 -10.07 -11.97 -16.36
N LEU A 42 -10.16 -10.64 -16.25
CA LEU A 42 -9.10 -9.79 -15.73
C LEU A 42 -8.98 -9.81 -14.21
N PHE A 43 -9.89 -10.44 -13.47
CA PHE A 43 -9.88 -10.49 -12.00
C PHE A 43 -8.50 -10.85 -11.42
N GLY A 44 -7.89 -11.94 -11.91
CA GLY A 44 -6.59 -12.39 -11.40
C GLY A 44 -5.47 -11.35 -11.63
N LYS A 45 -5.44 -10.73 -12.82
CA LYS A 45 -4.45 -9.70 -13.15
C LYS A 45 -4.68 -8.42 -12.34
N ALA A 46 -5.95 -8.01 -12.19
CA ALA A 46 -6.35 -6.87 -11.39
C ALA A 46 -5.95 -7.04 -9.91
N MET A 47 -6.13 -8.23 -9.34
CA MET A 47 -5.68 -8.55 -7.98
C MET A 47 -4.17 -8.44 -7.81
N VAL A 48 -3.38 -8.93 -8.78
CA VAL A 48 -1.91 -8.81 -8.73
C VAL A 48 -1.48 -7.35 -8.75
N LEU A 49 -2.10 -6.53 -9.60
CA LEU A 49 -1.80 -5.09 -9.67
C LEU A 49 -2.24 -4.36 -8.39
N MET A 50 -3.38 -4.74 -7.81
CA MET A 50 -3.90 -4.18 -6.56
C MET A 50 -2.98 -4.43 -5.36
N VAL A 51 -2.18 -5.50 -5.37
CA VAL A 51 -1.25 -5.81 -4.28
C VAL A 51 0.06 -5.03 -4.34
N LEU A 52 0.37 -4.37 -5.47
CA LEU A 52 1.63 -3.65 -5.62
C LEU A 52 1.76 -2.45 -4.67
N PRO A 53 0.73 -1.60 -4.46
CA PRO A 53 0.76 -0.54 -3.44
C PRO A 53 1.16 -1.02 -2.03
N GLU A 54 0.71 -2.20 -1.60
CA GLU A 54 0.98 -2.77 -0.26
C GLU A 54 2.47 -2.96 0.02
N THR A 55 3.30 -3.07 -1.02
CA THR A 55 4.76 -3.10 -0.85
C THR A 55 5.30 -1.84 -0.17
N ILE A 56 4.65 -0.69 -0.36
CA ILE A 56 5.02 0.58 0.26
C ILE A 56 4.91 0.49 1.78
N VAL A 57 3.76 0.05 2.30
CA VAL A 57 3.54 -0.07 3.75
C VAL A 57 4.33 -1.23 4.36
N ILE A 58 4.53 -2.33 3.62
CA ILE A 58 5.37 -3.44 4.07
C ILE A 58 6.81 -2.97 4.30
N PHE A 59 7.37 -2.14 3.41
CA PHE A 59 8.71 -1.59 3.63
C PHE A 59 8.75 -0.64 4.84
N GLY A 60 7.73 0.19 5.04
CA GLY A 60 7.65 1.02 6.25
C GLY A 60 7.55 0.20 7.53
N LEU A 61 6.82 -0.92 7.51
CA LEU A 61 6.73 -1.86 8.63
C LEU A 61 8.04 -2.59 8.92
N VAL A 62 8.81 -2.96 7.88
CA VAL A 62 10.12 -3.62 8.06
C VAL A 62 11.17 -2.67 8.65
N ILE A 63 11.05 -1.37 8.38
CA ILE A 63 11.97 -0.34 8.89
C ILE A 63 11.61 0.14 10.30
N ALA A 64 10.32 0.15 10.64
CA ALA A 64 9.80 0.55 11.95
C ALA A 64 10.18 -0.44 13.06
#